data_AF-A0A2H1V4F8-F1
#
_entry.id   AF-A0A2H1V4F8-F1
#
_cell.length_a   1.000
_cell.length_b   1.000
_cell.length_c   1.000
_cell.angle_alpha   90.00
_cell.angle_beta   90.00
_cell.angle_gamma   90.00
#
_symmetry.space_group_name_H-M   'P 1'
#
loop_
_entity.id
_entity.type
_entity.pdbx_description
1 polymer ?
#
loop_
_entity_poly.entity_id
_entity_poly.type
_entity_poly.pdbx_seq_one_letter_code
_entity_poly.pdbx_strand_id
1 'polypeptide(L)'
;MTASNAHKERVGSELRAMVQAPPGHKFVGADVDSQELWIAALLGDSTLGLCGGSAFGWAVLAGDKSRKTDLHSLTATAAAVSRDHAKVINYARIYGAGQNFAERLLKQFNPTMTVSEAKSKAAKMFSSTKGRRVYRLKKQYMEGFMEEDLDGQVVEMTSYQAMRLAKISGKKLDDMFERPKWVGGTESDMFNKLEEIADSEGPSTAFLSGRLSRALEHAQGRWGGTRLNWAVQSAAADFLHLMLASMAHLAPKARFCLSFHDEVRYLVSDEYKYETALALQITNLLTRAFCSQRLHQCFMLSKFYITSRLSPMTVGRDNGTLIATILTYLFRFINSHQSFHACSSV
;
A
#
# COMPACT_ATOMS: atom_id res chain seq x y z
N MET A 1 -0.73 13.83 -12.42
CA MET A 1 -1.74 14.84 -12.82
C MET A 1 -2.75 14.95 -11.67
N THR A 2 -2.99 16.14 -11.13
CA THR A 2 -3.96 16.36 -10.04
C THR A 2 -5.34 16.67 -10.63
N ALA A 3 -6.30 15.76 -10.48
CA ALA A 3 -7.70 16.02 -10.81
C ALA A 3 -8.48 16.23 -9.50
N SER A 4 -9.08 17.40 -9.33
CA SER A 4 -9.94 17.69 -8.17
C SER A 4 -11.39 17.33 -8.45
N ASN A 5 -12.12 16.90 -7.43
CA ASN A 5 -13.57 16.81 -7.51
C ASN A 5 -14.20 18.19 -7.70
N ALA A 6 -15.39 18.18 -8.30
CA ALA A 6 -16.28 19.32 -8.44
C ALA A 6 -16.49 20.03 -7.10
N HIS A 7 -16.29 21.36 -7.05
CA HIS A 7 -16.47 22.16 -5.85
C HIS A 7 -17.11 23.50 -6.22
N LYS A 8 -18.31 23.76 -5.66
CA LYS A 8 -19.16 24.90 -6.04
C LYS A 8 -18.42 26.25 -6.01
N GLU A 9 -17.52 26.42 -5.06
CA GLU A 9 -16.81 27.68 -4.81
C GLU A 9 -15.45 27.80 -5.52
N ARG A 10 -15.04 26.81 -6.33
CA ARG A 10 -13.72 26.78 -6.96
C ARG A 10 -13.83 26.77 -8.48
N VAL A 11 -13.52 27.89 -9.11
CA VAL A 11 -13.44 27.99 -10.58
C VAL A 11 -12.42 26.95 -11.09
N GLY A 12 -12.83 26.17 -12.09
CA GLY A 12 -12.01 25.12 -12.69
C GLY A 12 -12.17 23.72 -12.07
N SER A 13 -12.94 23.57 -10.98
CA SER A 13 -13.22 22.24 -10.40
C SER A 13 -13.96 21.30 -11.34
N GLU A 14 -14.74 21.84 -12.28
CA GLU A 14 -15.54 21.08 -13.25
C GLU A 14 -14.80 20.76 -14.55
N LEU A 15 -13.53 21.15 -14.72
CA LEU A 15 -12.82 21.00 -16.00
C LEU A 15 -12.77 19.54 -16.47
N ARG A 16 -12.77 18.57 -15.55
CA ARG A 16 -12.84 17.14 -15.88
C ARG A 16 -14.16 16.76 -16.55
N ALA A 17 -15.27 17.40 -16.18
CA ALA A 17 -16.57 17.17 -16.81
C ALA A 17 -16.64 17.75 -18.24
N MET A 18 -15.73 18.64 -18.63
CA MET A 18 -15.64 19.15 -20.00
C MET A 18 -14.99 18.14 -20.96
N VAL A 19 -14.31 17.12 -20.45
CA VAL A 19 -13.71 16.06 -21.28
C VAL A 19 -14.80 15.06 -21.67
N GLN A 20 -15.30 15.19 -22.90
CA GLN A 20 -16.39 14.38 -23.44
C GLN A 20 -15.89 13.37 -24.48
N ALA A 21 -16.54 12.21 -24.54
CA ALA A 21 -16.25 11.24 -25.59
C ALA A 21 -16.82 11.74 -26.92
N PRO A 22 -16.14 11.50 -28.06
CA PRO A 22 -16.69 11.83 -29.38
C PRO A 22 -17.99 11.04 -29.65
N PRO A 23 -18.85 11.52 -30.57
CA PRO A 23 -20.05 10.79 -30.97
C PRO A 23 -19.74 9.32 -31.35
N GLY A 24 -20.63 8.41 -30.94
CA GLY A 24 -20.46 6.97 -31.15
C GLY A 24 -19.46 6.27 -30.21
N HIS A 25 -18.80 7.01 -29.31
CA HIS A 25 -17.86 6.44 -28.33
C HIS A 25 -18.26 6.77 -26.89
N LYS A 26 -17.70 6.00 -25.94
CA LYS A 26 -17.85 6.18 -24.50
C LYS A 26 -16.52 6.03 -23.79
N PHE A 27 -16.36 6.78 -22.71
CA PHE A 27 -15.31 6.51 -21.73
C PHE A 27 -15.78 5.41 -20.79
N VAL A 28 -14.95 4.38 -20.64
CA VAL A 28 -15.10 3.32 -19.64
C VAL A 28 -13.88 3.40 -18.74
N GLY A 29 -14.09 3.46 -17.43
CA GLY A 29 -13.00 3.57 -16.47
C GLY A 29 -13.36 3.01 -15.12
N ALA A 30 -12.35 2.81 -14.30
CA ALA A 30 -12.47 2.34 -12.93
C ALA A 30 -11.58 3.18 -12.03
N ASP A 31 -12.12 3.57 -10.89
CA ASP A 31 -11.43 4.19 -9.76
C ASP A 31 -11.25 3.12 -8.69
N VAL A 32 -10.01 2.71 -8.43
CA VAL A 32 -9.69 1.61 -7.51
C VAL A 32 -9.53 2.19 -6.11
N ASP A 33 -10.63 2.31 -5.38
CA ASP A 33 -10.62 2.94 -4.06
C ASP A 33 -9.55 2.35 -3.13
N SER A 34 -8.75 3.23 -2.54
CA SER A 34 -7.75 2.88 -1.52
C SER A 34 -6.74 1.82 -2.01
N GLN A 35 -6.41 1.85 -3.30
CA GLN A 35 -5.45 0.93 -3.94
C GLN A 35 -4.14 0.81 -3.14
N GLU A 36 -3.54 1.94 -2.78
CA GLU A 36 -2.25 1.95 -2.08
C GLU A 36 -2.35 1.42 -0.65
N LEU A 37 -3.47 1.68 0.05
CA LEU A 37 -3.70 1.09 1.38
C LEU A 37 -3.85 -0.42 1.28
N TRP A 38 -4.54 -0.91 0.25
CA TRP A 38 -4.66 -2.35 0.01
C TRP A 38 -3.30 -2.97 -0.31
N ILE A 39 -2.47 -2.34 -1.14
CA ILE A 39 -1.11 -2.79 -1.43
C ILE A 39 -0.26 -2.80 -0.16
N ALA A 40 -0.29 -1.72 0.63
CA ALA A 40 0.45 -1.63 1.88
C ALA A 40 0.01 -2.70 2.89
N ALA A 41 -1.29 -3.01 2.93
CA ALA A 41 -1.84 -4.05 3.78
C ALA A 41 -1.35 -5.43 3.33
N LEU A 42 -1.43 -5.70 2.03
CA LEU A 42 -0.96 -6.94 1.43
C LEU A 42 0.54 -7.16 1.70
N LEU A 43 1.36 -6.12 1.57
CA LEU A 43 2.79 -6.16 1.88
C LEU A 43 3.03 -6.45 3.37
N GLY A 44 2.33 -5.76 4.28
CA GLY A 44 2.45 -6.02 5.71
C GLY A 44 2.06 -7.44 6.09
N ASP A 45 0.95 -7.93 5.55
CA ASP A 45 0.45 -9.29 5.78
C ASP A 45 1.37 -10.38 5.20
N SER A 46 2.33 -10.03 4.32
CA SER A 46 3.20 -11.02 3.66
C SER A 46 4.16 -11.67 4.65
N THR A 47 4.46 -11.00 5.76
CA THR A 47 5.24 -11.57 6.86
C THR A 47 4.50 -12.67 7.61
N LEU A 48 3.17 -12.66 7.56
CA LEU A 48 2.28 -13.63 8.22
C LEU A 48 1.79 -14.73 7.26
N GLY A 49 2.01 -14.57 5.96
CA GLY A 49 1.53 -15.50 4.92
C GLY A 49 0.00 -15.53 4.72
N LEU A 50 -0.73 -14.58 5.33
CA LEU A 50 -2.20 -14.55 5.32
C LEU A 50 -2.73 -13.14 5.06
N CYS A 51 -3.47 -12.96 3.96
CA CYS A 51 -4.20 -11.72 3.67
C CYS A 51 -5.20 -11.39 4.80
N GLY A 52 -5.11 -10.19 5.35
CA GLY A 52 -5.91 -9.75 6.50
C GLY A 52 -5.45 -10.30 7.84
N GLY A 53 -4.24 -10.88 7.91
CA GLY A 53 -3.68 -11.46 9.13
C GLY A 53 -3.24 -10.41 10.16
N SER A 54 -2.79 -9.24 9.72
CA SER A 54 -2.42 -8.13 10.61
C SER A 54 -3.63 -7.25 10.97
N ALA A 55 -3.51 -6.49 12.07
CA ALA A 55 -4.54 -5.52 12.46
C ALA A 55 -4.78 -4.47 11.36
N PHE A 56 -3.72 -4.03 10.67
CA PHE A 56 -3.82 -3.14 9.53
C PHE A 56 -4.51 -3.81 8.33
N GLY A 57 -4.09 -5.02 7.97
CA GLY A 57 -4.70 -5.81 6.91
C GLY A 57 -6.19 -6.03 7.12
N TRP A 58 -6.58 -6.39 8.34
CA TRP A 58 -7.98 -6.55 8.73
C TRP A 58 -8.78 -5.23 8.62
N ALA A 59 -8.22 -4.12 9.14
CA ALA A 59 -8.89 -2.82 9.10
C ALA A 59 -9.08 -2.29 7.67
N VAL A 60 -8.20 -2.66 6.73
CA VAL A 60 -8.31 -2.30 5.32
C VAL A 60 -9.27 -3.22 4.57
N LEU A 61 -9.23 -4.54 4.82
CA LEU A 61 -10.02 -5.54 4.08
C LEU A 61 -11.44 -5.73 4.61
N ALA A 62 -11.63 -5.71 5.93
CA ALA A 62 -12.88 -6.04 6.60
C ALA A 62 -13.43 -4.89 7.46
N GLY A 63 -12.74 -3.75 7.49
CA GLY A 63 -13.18 -2.56 8.23
C GLY A 63 -14.47 -1.96 7.67
N ASP A 64 -15.31 -1.46 8.57
CA ASP A 64 -16.61 -0.86 8.24
C ASP A 64 -16.67 0.58 8.79
N LYS A 65 -16.99 1.52 7.90
CA LYS A 65 -17.15 2.94 8.22
C LYS A 65 -18.27 3.21 9.22
N SER A 66 -19.40 2.49 9.11
CA SER A 66 -20.55 2.63 10.02
C SER A 66 -20.22 2.16 11.43
N ARG A 67 -19.45 1.08 11.54
CA ARG A 67 -18.99 0.51 12.81
C ARG A 67 -17.71 1.16 13.33
N LYS A 68 -17.15 2.12 12.60
CA LYS A 68 -15.87 2.79 12.90
C LYS A 68 -14.69 1.82 13.05
N THR A 69 -14.74 0.67 12.38
CA THR A 69 -13.68 -0.34 12.38
C THR A 69 -12.74 -0.21 11.17
N ASP A 70 -13.04 0.69 10.23
CA ASP A 70 -12.13 1.00 9.12
C ASP A 70 -10.92 1.81 9.58
N LEU A 71 -9.81 1.66 8.85
CA LEU A 71 -8.52 2.29 9.17
C LEU A 71 -8.63 3.80 9.46
N HIS A 72 -9.40 4.54 8.66
CA HIS A 72 -9.52 5.98 8.83
C HIS A 72 -10.28 6.35 10.10
N SER A 73 -11.32 5.59 10.47
CA SER A 73 -12.05 5.81 11.72
C SER A 73 -11.24 5.44 12.96
N LEU A 74 -10.44 4.37 12.88
CA LEU A 74 -9.50 4.00 13.94
C LEU A 74 -8.46 5.11 14.18
N THR A 75 -7.89 5.64 13.09
CA THR A 75 -6.94 6.76 13.15
C THR A 75 -7.59 8.03 13.67
N ALA A 76 -8.80 8.34 13.20
CA ALA A 76 -9.57 9.50 13.66
C ALA A 76 -9.81 9.47 15.18
N THR A 77 -10.15 8.29 15.70
CA THR A 77 -10.34 8.07 17.15
C THR A 77 -9.02 8.24 17.90
N ALA A 78 -7.93 7.63 17.41
CA ALA A 78 -6.62 7.71 18.06
C ALA A 78 -6.05 9.15 18.09
N ALA A 79 -6.25 9.92 17.02
CA ALA A 79 -5.76 11.30 16.90
C ALA A 79 -6.77 12.36 17.37
N ALA A 80 -8.00 11.96 17.73
CA ALA A 80 -9.12 12.84 18.05
C ALA A 80 -9.36 13.92 16.98
N VAL A 81 -9.46 13.49 15.72
CA VAL A 81 -9.71 14.33 14.54
C VAL A 81 -10.89 13.79 13.73
N SER A 82 -11.36 14.55 12.74
CA SER A 82 -12.36 14.05 11.79
C SER A 82 -11.79 12.92 10.93
N ARG A 83 -12.68 12.07 10.38
CA ARG A 83 -12.27 10.99 9.48
C ARG A 83 -11.55 11.51 8.22
N ASP A 84 -11.94 12.66 7.71
CA ASP A 84 -11.32 13.25 6.52
C ASP A 84 -9.90 13.75 6.81
N HIS A 85 -9.69 14.35 7.98
CA HIS A 85 -8.34 14.70 8.47
C HIS A 85 -7.49 13.43 8.70
N ALA A 86 -8.08 12.37 9.26
CA ALA A 86 -7.40 11.10 9.44
C ALA A 86 -7.01 10.43 8.11
N LYS A 87 -7.82 10.61 7.05
CA LYS A 87 -7.46 10.18 5.69
C LYS A 87 -6.15 10.84 5.25
N VAL A 88 -6.05 12.16 5.33
CA VAL A 88 -4.82 12.91 4.97
C VAL A 88 -3.62 12.42 5.76
N ILE A 89 -3.79 12.21 7.08
CA ILE A 89 -2.72 11.71 7.95
C ILE A 89 -2.25 10.30 7.54
N ASN A 90 -3.18 9.38 7.25
CA ASN A 90 -2.82 8.01 6.89
C ASN A 90 -2.02 7.94 5.59
N TYR A 91 -2.46 8.65 4.54
CA TYR A 91 -1.72 8.68 3.28
C TYR A 91 -0.32 9.27 3.49
N ALA A 92 -0.21 10.41 4.18
CA ALA A 92 1.10 11.00 4.46
C ALA A 92 2.04 10.04 5.20
N ARG A 93 1.53 9.30 6.19
CA ARG A 93 2.31 8.34 6.99
C ARG A 93 2.80 7.16 6.16
N ILE A 94 1.95 6.60 5.29
CA ILE A 94 2.31 5.50 4.39
C ILE A 94 3.47 5.93 3.46
N TYR A 95 3.48 7.19 3.01
CA TYR A 95 4.57 7.76 2.21
C TYR A 95 5.80 8.22 3.03
N GLY A 96 5.91 7.79 4.29
CA GLY A 96 7.09 8.06 5.12
C GLY A 96 7.09 9.41 5.83
N ALA A 97 5.97 10.14 5.88
CA ALA A 97 5.90 11.34 6.71
C ALA A 97 6.03 10.99 8.20
N GLY A 98 6.98 11.64 8.87
CA GLY A 98 7.25 11.43 10.29
C GLY A 98 6.34 12.23 11.22
N GLN A 99 6.58 12.07 12.53
CA GLN A 99 5.79 12.71 13.59
C GLN A 99 5.70 14.24 13.43
N ASN A 100 6.82 14.91 13.10
CA ASN A 100 6.86 16.36 12.93
C ASN A 100 5.88 16.88 11.85
N PHE A 101 5.65 16.08 10.80
CA PHE A 101 4.68 16.43 9.77
C PHE A 101 3.25 16.30 10.29
N ALA A 102 2.95 15.22 11.02
CA ALA A 102 1.65 15.05 11.66
C ALA A 102 1.36 16.15 12.70
N GLU A 103 2.36 16.59 13.47
CA GLU A 103 2.21 17.72 14.40
C GLU A 103 1.77 19.00 13.68
N ARG A 104 2.40 19.30 12.54
CA ARG A 104 2.03 20.46 11.70
C ARG A 104 0.61 20.33 11.15
N LEU A 105 0.24 19.15 10.65
CA LEU A 105 -1.13 18.89 10.17
C LEU A 105 -2.17 19.03 11.27
N LEU A 106 -1.91 18.47 12.47
CA LEU A 106 -2.83 18.57 13.61
C LEU A 106 -3.09 20.03 14.00
N LYS A 107 -2.05 20.88 13.97
CA LYS A 107 -2.19 22.33 14.19
C LYS A 107 -2.94 23.04 13.06
N GLN A 108 -2.76 22.62 11.81
CA GLN A 108 -3.52 23.16 10.68
C GLN A 108 -5.01 22.83 10.78
N PHE A 109 -5.34 21.60 11.21
CA PHE A 109 -6.72 21.15 11.41
C PHE A 109 -7.38 21.78 12.63
N ASN A 110 -6.59 22.15 13.64
CA ASN A 110 -7.09 22.81 14.84
C ASN A 110 -6.11 23.92 15.28
N PRO A 111 -6.29 25.16 14.81
CA PRO A 111 -5.39 26.28 15.10
C PRO A 111 -5.29 26.65 16.59
N THR A 112 -6.28 26.29 17.42
CA THR A 112 -6.26 26.56 18.86
C THR A 112 -5.46 25.52 19.66
N MET A 113 -5.07 24.40 19.03
CA MET A 113 -4.26 23.36 19.67
C MET A 113 -2.83 23.87 19.95
N THR A 114 -2.37 23.66 21.18
CA THR A 114 -1.00 24.02 21.56
C THR A 114 0.02 23.10 20.87
N VAL A 115 1.27 23.57 20.74
CA VAL A 115 2.37 22.76 20.17
C VAL A 115 2.61 21.51 21.02
N SER A 116 2.52 21.61 22.35
CA SER A 116 2.71 20.49 23.27
C SER A 116 1.63 19.42 23.09
N GLU A 117 0.37 19.83 22.98
CA GLU A 117 -0.75 18.91 22.71
C GLU A 117 -0.62 18.23 21.34
N ALA A 118 -0.27 18.98 20.30
CA ALA A 118 -0.05 18.43 18.96
C ALA A 118 1.06 17.37 18.98
N LYS A 119 2.18 17.65 19.67
CA LYS A 119 3.29 16.72 19.85
C LYS A 119 2.89 15.46 20.62
N SER A 120 2.16 15.62 21.72
CA SER A 120 1.66 14.49 22.52
C SER A 120 0.70 13.60 21.72
N LYS A 121 -0.25 14.20 20.99
CA LYS A 121 -1.19 13.47 20.12
C LYS A 121 -0.48 12.76 18.98
N ALA A 122 0.44 13.43 18.30
CA ALA A 122 1.22 12.82 17.23
C ALA A 122 2.06 11.64 17.77
N ALA A 123 2.76 11.82 18.89
CA ALA A 123 3.53 10.74 19.52
C ALA A 123 2.65 9.54 19.88
N LYS A 124 1.50 9.77 20.53
CA LYS A 124 0.55 8.72 20.88
C LYS A 124 0.05 7.97 19.65
N MET A 125 -0.32 8.70 18.60
CA MET A 125 -0.77 8.13 17.33
C MET A 125 0.31 7.27 16.68
N PHE A 126 1.55 7.77 16.56
CA PHE A 126 2.66 7.01 15.97
C PHE A 126 3.00 5.77 16.80
N SER A 127 2.97 5.88 18.13
CA SER A 127 3.23 4.75 19.02
C SER A 127 2.15 3.66 18.90
N SER A 128 0.88 4.01 18.74
CA SER A 128 -0.19 3.01 18.59
C SER A 128 -0.25 2.39 17.19
N THR A 129 0.20 3.12 16.17
CA THR A 129 0.12 2.70 14.77
C THR A 129 1.43 2.11 14.27
N LYS A 130 2.51 2.89 14.18
CA LYS A 130 3.82 2.42 13.71
C LYS A 130 4.49 1.53 14.76
N GLY A 131 4.25 1.78 16.05
CA GLY A 131 4.80 1.01 17.15
C GLY A 131 6.15 1.56 17.66
N ARG A 132 6.88 0.72 18.39
CA ARG A 132 8.23 1.02 18.91
C ARG A 132 9.28 0.29 18.08
N ARG A 133 10.45 0.91 17.93
CA ARG A 133 11.60 0.29 17.25
C ARG A 133 12.40 -0.55 18.24
N VAL A 134 12.62 -1.81 17.92
CA VAL A 134 13.36 -2.78 18.73
C VAL A 134 14.58 -3.32 17.99
N TYR A 135 15.60 -3.65 18.78
CA TYR A 135 16.83 -4.26 18.33
C TYR A 135 16.96 -5.63 18.99
N ARG A 136 17.24 -6.65 18.18
CA ARG A 136 17.46 -8.02 18.64
C ARG A 136 18.92 -8.37 18.46
N LEU A 137 19.51 -8.95 19.49
CA LEU A 137 20.90 -9.35 19.44
C LEU A 137 21.05 -10.56 18.51
N LYS A 138 22.13 -10.67 17.74
CA LYS A 138 22.38 -11.87 16.92
C LYS A 138 22.74 -13.04 17.83
N LYS A 139 22.39 -14.27 17.43
CA LYS A 139 22.63 -15.50 18.22
C LYS A 139 24.05 -15.63 18.78
N GLN A 140 25.06 -15.34 17.95
CA GLN A 140 26.48 -15.38 18.34
C GLN A 140 26.87 -14.43 19.49
N TYR A 141 26.02 -13.45 19.80
CA TYR A 141 26.20 -12.48 20.87
C TYR A 141 25.26 -12.74 22.05
N MET A 142 24.32 -13.69 21.92
CA MET A 142 23.39 -14.07 22.99
C MET A 142 24.06 -15.02 24.01
N GLU A 143 25.03 -15.83 23.56
CA GLU A 143 25.83 -16.72 24.41
C GLU A 143 26.61 -15.89 25.45
N GLY A 144 26.08 -15.83 26.69
CA GLY A 144 26.62 -15.04 27.80
C GLY A 144 25.68 -14.00 28.40
N PHE A 145 24.52 -13.73 27.78
CA PHE A 145 23.46 -12.84 28.32
C PHE A 145 22.21 -13.60 28.77
N MET A 146 22.16 -14.92 28.56
CA MET A 146 21.03 -15.75 28.97
C MET A 146 21.32 -16.34 30.35
N GLU A 147 20.42 -16.10 31.31
CA GLU A 147 20.31 -16.98 32.48
C GLU A 147 19.89 -18.37 31.98
N GLU A 148 20.44 -19.43 32.60
CA GLU A 148 20.22 -20.84 32.21
C GLU A 148 18.73 -21.26 32.16
N ASP A 149 17.83 -20.44 32.73
CA ASP A 149 16.39 -20.69 32.84
C ASP A 149 15.51 -20.01 31.76
N LEU A 150 16.09 -19.24 30.81
CA LEU A 150 15.33 -18.47 29.79
C LEU A 150 15.48 -18.99 28.36
N ASP A 151 15.52 -20.30 28.19
CA ASP A 151 15.70 -20.93 26.89
C ASP A 151 14.61 -20.46 25.89
N GLY A 152 15.03 -19.73 24.84
CA GLY A 152 14.18 -19.27 23.74
C GLY A 152 13.54 -17.88 23.84
N GLN A 153 13.74 -17.08 24.90
CA GLN A 153 13.21 -15.70 24.93
C GLN A 153 14.12 -14.72 24.16
N VAL A 154 13.59 -14.18 23.06
CA VAL A 154 14.27 -13.14 22.27
C VAL A 154 14.32 -11.83 23.08
N VAL A 155 15.51 -11.45 23.54
CA VAL A 155 15.71 -10.18 24.26
C VAL A 155 15.60 -9.01 23.28
N GLU A 156 14.48 -8.29 23.35
CA GLU A 156 14.25 -7.07 22.59
C GLU A 156 14.75 -5.84 23.37
N MET A 157 15.62 -5.06 22.75
CA MET A 157 16.17 -3.84 23.34
C MET A 157 15.64 -2.58 22.67
N THR A 158 15.51 -1.52 23.44
CA THR A 158 15.33 -0.17 22.90
C THR A 158 16.60 0.31 22.18
N SER A 159 16.45 1.31 21.30
CA SER A 159 17.59 1.95 20.62
C SER A 159 18.68 2.40 21.59
N TYR A 160 18.30 2.97 22.75
CA TYR A 160 19.24 3.40 23.77
C TYR A 160 20.01 2.23 24.40
N GLN A 161 19.31 1.17 24.80
CA GLN A 161 19.93 -0.03 25.38
C GLN A 161 20.88 -0.70 24.38
N ALA A 162 20.47 -0.84 23.12
CA ALA A 162 21.28 -1.45 22.07
C ALA A 162 22.55 -0.61 21.78
N MET A 163 22.42 0.71 21.64
CA MET A 163 23.56 1.62 21.47
C MET A 163 24.52 1.58 22.67
N ARG A 164 23.99 1.54 23.89
CA ARG A 164 24.79 1.43 25.11
C ARG A 164 25.57 0.12 25.15
N LEU A 165 24.92 -1.00 24.80
CA LEU A 165 25.56 -2.32 24.79
C LEU A 165 26.66 -2.41 23.72
N ALA A 166 26.39 -1.90 22.51
CA ALA A 166 27.38 -1.84 21.44
C ALA A 166 28.61 -1.01 21.84
N LYS A 167 28.38 0.15 22.48
CA LYS A 167 29.45 1.02 23.00
C LYS A 167 30.29 0.33 24.08
N ILE A 168 29.66 -0.37 25.02
CA ILE A 168 30.37 -1.09 26.09
C ILE A 168 31.19 -2.25 25.51
N SER A 169 30.65 -2.92 24.49
CA SER A 169 31.30 -4.08 23.86
C SER A 169 32.38 -3.68 22.84
N GLY A 170 32.55 -2.38 22.54
CA GLY A 170 33.51 -1.88 21.56
C GLY A 170 33.20 -2.30 20.11
N LYS A 171 31.97 -2.73 19.81
CA LYS A 171 31.55 -3.22 18.49
C LYS A 171 30.53 -2.29 17.85
N LYS A 172 30.37 -2.37 16.52
CA LYS A 172 29.33 -1.59 15.83
C LYS A 172 27.95 -2.20 16.11
N LEU A 173 26.92 -1.34 16.08
CA LEU A 173 25.54 -1.75 16.31
C LEU A 173 25.11 -2.83 15.30
N ASP A 174 25.40 -2.62 14.02
CA ASP A 174 25.03 -3.52 12.92
C ASP A 174 25.77 -4.87 12.97
N ASP A 175 26.93 -4.92 13.64
CA ASP A 175 27.67 -6.16 13.85
C ASP A 175 26.96 -7.03 14.89
N MET A 176 26.49 -6.41 15.98
CA MET A 176 25.91 -7.09 17.13
C MET A 176 24.43 -7.41 17.00
N PHE A 177 23.65 -6.52 16.39
CA PHE A 177 22.20 -6.60 16.33
C PHE A 177 21.72 -6.97 14.93
N GLU A 178 20.62 -7.72 14.88
CA GLU A 178 19.81 -7.84 13.68
C GLU A 178 19.26 -6.46 13.28
N ARG A 179 18.78 -6.38 12.03
CA ARG A 179 18.13 -5.18 11.54
C ARG A 179 16.97 -4.79 12.48
N PRO A 180 16.91 -3.52 12.92
CA PRO A 180 15.85 -3.09 13.82
C PRO A 180 14.48 -3.18 13.16
N LYS A 181 13.48 -3.57 13.95
CA LYS A 181 12.09 -3.75 13.51
C LYS A 181 11.13 -2.92 14.35
N TRP A 182 10.02 -2.54 13.76
CA TRP A 182 8.87 -1.97 14.44
C TRP A 182 8.02 -3.10 15.04
N VAL A 183 7.58 -2.92 16.29
CA VAL A 183 6.71 -3.87 16.99
C VAL A 183 5.66 -3.14 17.83
N GLY A 184 4.54 -3.82 18.09
CA GLY A 184 3.48 -3.35 19.01
C GLY A 184 2.56 -2.26 18.45
N GLY A 185 2.73 -1.87 17.18
CA GLY A 185 1.81 -0.98 16.48
C GLY A 185 0.93 -1.75 15.49
N THR A 186 -0.23 -1.20 15.16
CA THR A 186 -1.16 -1.82 14.19
C THR A 186 -0.58 -1.97 12.78
N GLU A 187 0.35 -1.10 12.41
CA GLU A 187 0.97 -0.97 11.09
C GLU A 187 2.45 -1.42 11.08
N SER A 188 2.94 -1.98 12.20
CA SER A 188 4.36 -2.34 12.36
C SER A 188 4.86 -3.27 11.25
N ASP A 189 4.12 -4.32 10.90
CA ASP A 189 4.48 -5.27 9.85
C ASP A 189 4.59 -4.61 8.47
N MET A 190 3.66 -3.71 8.14
CA MET A 190 3.68 -2.96 6.89
C MET A 190 4.94 -2.09 6.80
N PHE A 191 5.27 -1.32 7.85
CA PHE A 191 6.49 -0.52 7.85
C PHE A 191 7.76 -1.37 7.79
N ASN A 192 7.78 -2.51 8.49
CA ASN A 192 8.90 -3.45 8.41
C ASN A 192 9.11 -3.94 6.98
N LYS A 193 8.05 -4.31 6.26
CA LYS A 193 8.16 -4.79 4.88
C LYS A 193 8.55 -3.69 3.91
N LEU A 194 8.02 -2.47 4.06
CA LEU A 194 8.41 -1.35 3.22
C LEU A 194 9.88 -0.95 3.44
N GLU A 195 10.32 -0.89 4.69
CA GLU A 195 11.73 -0.67 5.02
C GLU A 195 12.58 -1.83 4.45
N GLU A 196 12.14 -3.09 4.55
CA GLU A 196 12.80 -4.27 3.97
C GLU A 196 13.12 -4.08 2.48
N ILE A 197 12.11 -3.72 1.68
CA ILE A 197 12.25 -3.46 0.25
C ILE A 197 13.15 -2.25 0.01
N ALA A 198 12.87 -1.14 0.71
CA ALA A 198 13.54 0.13 0.51
C ALA A 198 15.04 0.06 0.78
N ASP A 199 15.48 -0.64 1.84
CA ASP A 199 16.89 -0.73 2.25
C ASP A 199 17.63 -1.95 1.70
N SER A 200 16.99 -2.76 0.85
CA SER A 200 17.67 -3.87 0.17
C SER A 200 18.83 -3.38 -0.72
N GLU A 201 19.80 -4.24 -1.00
CA GLU A 201 20.97 -3.89 -1.82
C GLU A 201 20.59 -3.54 -3.26
N GLY A 202 19.58 -4.22 -3.81
CA GLY A 202 18.96 -3.92 -5.09
C GLY A 202 17.45 -3.78 -4.96
N PRO A 203 16.93 -2.62 -4.51
CA PRO A 203 15.51 -2.41 -4.32
C PRO A 203 14.75 -2.65 -5.61
N SER A 204 13.75 -3.54 -5.55
CA SER A 204 12.88 -3.87 -6.67
C SER A 204 11.42 -3.69 -6.29
N THR A 205 10.56 -3.43 -7.28
CA THR A 205 9.13 -3.34 -7.08
C THR A 205 8.56 -4.68 -6.59
N ALA A 206 7.51 -4.61 -5.78
CA ALA A 206 7.03 -5.77 -5.03
C ALA A 206 6.41 -6.87 -5.89
N PHE A 207 5.85 -6.52 -7.06
CA PHE A 207 5.06 -7.47 -7.86
C PHE A 207 5.75 -7.82 -9.18
N LEU A 208 6.40 -6.86 -9.84
CA LEU A 208 7.05 -7.05 -11.14
C LEU A 208 8.58 -7.04 -11.08
N SER A 209 9.17 -6.86 -9.89
CA SER A 209 10.62 -6.88 -9.68
C SER A 209 11.40 -5.83 -10.51
N GLY A 210 10.76 -4.71 -10.85
CA GLY A 210 11.41 -3.59 -11.53
C GLY A 210 12.39 -2.88 -10.59
N ARG A 211 13.65 -2.69 -11.01
CA ARG A 211 14.70 -2.14 -10.14
C ARG A 211 14.56 -0.63 -9.94
N LEU A 212 14.82 -0.15 -8.72
CA LEU A 212 14.98 1.28 -8.44
C LEU A 212 16.10 1.85 -9.30
N SER A 213 15.94 3.09 -9.78
CA SER A 213 16.97 3.75 -10.57
C SER A 213 18.32 3.75 -9.84
N ARG A 214 19.41 3.49 -10.58
CA ARG A 214 20.80 3.45 -10.05
C ARG A 214 21.18 4.67 -9.21
N ALA A 215 20.61 5.84 -9.52
CA ALA A 215 20.85 7.09 -8.78
C ALA A 215 20.37 7.07 -7.32
N LEU A 216 19.32 6.29 -7.00
CA LEU A 216 18.72 6.19 -5.67
C LEU A 216 19.02 4.86 -4.97
N GLU A 217 19.51 3.86 -5.70
CA GLU A 217 19.79 2.51 -5.20
C GLU A 217 20.79 2.49 -4.04
N HIS A 218 21.88 3.26 -4.16
CA HIS A 218 22.90 3.38 -3.09
C HIS A 218 22.72 4.64 -2.23
N ALA A 219 21.61 5.37 -2.41
CA ALA A 219 21.37 6.59 -1.66
C ALA A 219 21.06 6.25 -0.19
N GLN A 220 21.87 6.77 0.74
CA GLN A 220 21.74 6.55 2.18
C GLN A 220 21.41 7.85 2.92
N GLY A 221 21.03 7.73 4.19
CA GLY A 221 20.79 8.88 5.08
C GLY A 221 19.56 9.69 4.68
N ARG A 222 19.76 10.92 4.18
CA ARG A 222 18.66 11.88 3.90
C ARG A 222 17.61 11.37 2.90
N TRP A 223 17.97 10.37 2.09
CA TRP A 223 17.11 9.81 1.04
C TRP A 223 16.29 8.59 1.50
N GLY A 224 16.44 8.14 2.75
CA GLY A 224 15.69 6.99 3.26
C GLY A 224 14.18 7.17 3.16
N GLY A 225 13.66 8.38 3.45
CA GLY A 225 12.24 8.68 3.26
C GLY A 225 11.78 8.59 1.81
N THR A 226 12.63 8.98 0.85
CA THR A 226 12.35 8.86 -0.59
C THR A 226 12.32 7.40 -1.03
N ARG A 227 13.25 6.57 -0.56
CA ARG A 227 13.27 5.11 -0.84
C ARG A 227 12.05 4.40 -0.27
N LEU A 228 11.64 4.76 0.95
CA LEU A 228 10.44 4.22 1.58
C LEU A 228 9.17 4.59 0.80
N ASN A 229 9.05 5.86 0.40
CA ASN A 229 7.94 6.32 -0.43
C ASN A 229 7.91 5.59 -1.79
N TRP A 230 9.08 5.44 -2.42
CA TRP A 230 9.21 4.68 -3.66
C TRP A 230 8.72 3.24 -3.53
N ALA A 231 8.98 2.54 -2.41
CA ALA A 231 8.55 1.15 -2.23
C ALA A 231 7.02 0.98 -2.37
N VAL A 232 6.22 1.92 -1.85
CA VAL A 232 4.75 1.89 -1.98
C VAL A 232 4.31 2.34 -3.37
N GLN A 233 4.83 3.47 -3.85
CA GLN A 233 4.40 4.07 -5.12
C GLN A 233 4.77 3.18 -6.32
N SER A 234 5.92 2.53 -6.27
CA SER A 234 6.35 1.62 -7.33
C SER A 234 5.52 0.34 -7.36
N ALA A 235 5.06 -0.16 -6.22
CA ALA A 235 4.11 -1.26 -6.16
C ALA A 235 2.72 -0.87 -6.71
N ALA A 236 2.29 0.39 -6.54
CA ALA A 236 1.09 0.91 -7.21
C ALA A 236 1.28 1.05 -8.73
N ALA A 237 2.47 1.43 -9.19
CA ALA A 237 2.81 1.46 -10.61
C ALA A 237 2.80 0.04 -11.23
N ASP A 238 3.32 -0.97 -10.53
CA ASP A 238 3.21 -2.37 -10.94
C ASP A 238 1.75 -2.79 -11.15
N PHE A 239 0.88 -2.43 -10.20
CA PHE A 239 -0.55 -2.71 -10.27
C PHE A 239 -1.17 -2.08 -11.52
N LEU A 240 -0.85 -0.81 -11.80
CA LEU A 240 -1.28 -0.15 -13.03
C LEU A 240 -0.79 -0.90 -14.27
N HIS A 241 0.48 -1.27 -14.35
CA HIS A 241 1.03 -2.00 -15.50
C HIS A 241 0.31 -3.34 -15.73
N LEU A 242 0.01 -4.08 -14.67
CA LEU A 242 -0.78 -5.31 -14.75
C LEU A 242 -2.20 -5.05 -15.28
N MET A 243 -2.83 -3.96 -14.85
CA MET A 243 -4.14 -3.57 -15.37
C MET A 243 -4.09 -3.23 -16.86
N LEU A 244 -3.11 -2.42 -17.28
CA LEU A 244 -2.95 -2.01 -18.68
C LEU A 244 -2.66 -3.23 -19.57
N ALA A 245 -1.78 -4.12 -19.15
CA ALA A 245 -1.46 -5.34 -19.88
C ALA A 245 -2.67 -6.28 -19.99
N SER A 246 -3.44 -6.45 -18.91
CA SER A 246 -4.65 -7.27 -18.91
C SER A 246 -5.74 -6.69 -19.82
N MET A 247 -5.97 -5.38 -19.78
CA MET A 247 -6.95 -4.70 -20.65
C MET A 247 -6.56 -4.75 -22.12
N ALA A 248 -5.26 -4.59 -22.44
CA ALA A 248 -4.77 -4.73 -23.80
C ALA A 248 -5.06 -6.12 -24.38
N HIS A 249 -5.11 -7.16 -23.53
CA HIS A 249 -5.46 -8.52 -23.94
C HIS A 249 -6.98 -8.78 -23.96
N LEU A 250 -7.70 -8.42 -22.90
CA LEU A 250 -9.12 -8.73 -22.74
C LEU A 250 -10.04 -7.85 -23.58
N ALA A 251 -9.63 -6.61 -23.85
CA ALA A 251 -10.42 -5.63 -24.59
C ALA A 251 -9.52 -4.85 -25.57
N PRO A 252 -8.96 -5.49 -26.61
CA PRO A 252 -8.01 -4.86 -27.54
C PRO A 252 -8.63 -3.70 -28.35
N LYS A 253 -9.97 -3.64 -28.44
CA LYS A 253 -10.72 -2.54 -29.07
C LYS A 253 -10.83 -1.30 -28.16
N ALA A 254 -10.55 -1.43 -26.87
CA ALA A 254 -10.60 -0.34 -25.91
C ALA A 254 -9.26 0.42 -25.93
N ARG A 255 -9.29 1.69 -26.32
CA ARG A 255 -8.10 2.53 -26.39
C ARG A 255 -7.80 3.14 -25.04
N PHE A 256 -6.62 2.85 -24.47
CA PHE A 256 -6.17 3.56 -23.26
C PHE A 256 -6.07 5.06 -23.53
N CYS A 257 -6.66 5.87 -22.65
CA CYS A 257 -6.65 7.33 -22.76
C CYS A 257 -5.76 7.97 -21.72
N LEU A 258 -5.96 7.61 -20.45
CA LEU A 258 -5.25 8.21 -19.35
C LEU A 258 -5.33 7.34 -18.10
N SER A 259 -4.31 7.49 -17.26
CA SER A 259 -4.29 7.00 -15.88
C SER A 259 -3.91 8.15 -14.96
N PHE A 260 -4.55 8.23 -13.80
CA PHE A 260 -4.23 9.21 -12.77
C PHE A 260 -4.49 8.60 -11.41
N HIS A 261 -3.46 8.59 -10.56
CA HIS A 261 -3.53 7.92 -9.26
C HIS A 261 -4.02 6.46 -9.45
N ASP A 262 -5.16 6.14 -8.86
CA ASP A 262 -5.88 4.87 -8.86
C ASP A 262 -6.95 4.73 -9.97
N GLU A 263 -7.09 5.73 -10.84
CA GLU A 263 -8.06 5.70 -11.94
C GLU A 263 -7.41 5.40 -13.29
N VAL A 264 -8.08 4.53 -14.05
CA VAL A 264 -7.78 4.24 -15.47
C VAL A 264 -9.00 4.50 -16.34
N ARG A 265 -8.77 5.10 -17.52
CA ARG A 265 -9.82 5.36 -18.51
C ARG A 265 -9.45 4.86 -19.90
N TYR A 266 -10.44 4.26 -20.53
CA TYR A 266 -10.41 3.78 -21.90
C TYR A 266 -11.52 4.43 -22.71
N LEU A 267 -11.25 4.70 -23.99
CA LEU A 267 -12.25 5.11 -24.96
C LEU A 267 -12.60 3.92 -25.84
N VAL A 268 -13.89 3.67 -26.01
CA VAL A 268 -14.39 2.55 -26.80
C VAL A 268 -15.66 2.94 -27.56
N SER A 269 -15.97 2.26 -28.67
CA SER A 269 -17.27 2.38 -29.34
C SER A 269 -18.42 2.08 -28.37
N ASP A 270 -19.56 2.77 -28.52
CA ASP A 270 -20.74 2.60 -27.65
C ASP A 270 -21.25 1.15 -27.63
N GLU A 271 -21.04 0.39 -28.71
CA GLU A 271 -21.36 -1.03 -28.83
C GLU A 271 -20.65 -1.90 -27.79
N TYR A 272 -19.38 -1.61 -27.46
CA TYR A 272 -18.54 -2.47 -26.60
C TYR A 272 -18.37 -1.95 -25.17
N LYS A 273 -19.17 -0.97 -24.75
CA LYS A 273 -18.99 -0.29 -23.45
C LYS A 273 -19.17 -1.25 -22.27
N TYR A 274 -20.10 -2.20 -22.36
CA TYR A 274 -20.41 -3.14 -21.28
C TYR A 274 -19.38 -4.26 -21.19
N GLU A 275 -18.94 -4.78 -22.34
CA GLU A 275 -17.87 -5.76 -22.45
C GLU A 275 -16.55 -5.19 -21.92
N THR A 276 -16.26 -3.93 -22.24
CA THR A 276 -15.07 -3.23 -21.72
C THR A 276 -15.17 -3.02 -20.21
N ALA A 277 -16.35 -2.70 -19.68
CA ALA A 277 -16.55 -2.56 -18.23
C ALA A 277 -16.36 -3.91 -17.52
N LEU A 278 -16.88 -5.00 -18.08
CA LEU A 278 -16.66 -6.35 -17.56
C LEU A 278 -15.18 -6.75 -17.63
N ALA A 279 -14.50 -6.48 -18.75
CA ALA A 279 -13.08 -6.74 -18.91
C ALA A 279 -12.24 -5.98 -17.86
N LEU A 280 -12.64 -4.75 -17.51
CA LEU A 280 -11.97 -3.96 -16.48
C LEU A 280 -12.21 -4.52 -15.07
N GLN A 281 -13.40 -5.04 -14.79
CA GLN A 281 -13.70 -5.73 -13.53
C GLN A 281 -12.88 -7.02 -13.39
N ILE A 282 -12.83 -7.81 -14.45
CA ILE A 282 -11.99 -9.01 -14.52
C ILE A 282 -10.52 -8.61 -14.32
N THR A 283 -10.04 -7.59 -15.03
CA THR A 283 -8.67 -7.07 -14.89
C THR A 283 -8.31 -6.71 -13.46
N ASN A 284 -9.18 -6.00 -12.73
CA ASN A 284 -8.94 -5.66 -11.31
C ASN A 284 -8.82 -6.92 -10.44
N LEU A 285 -9.71 -7.89 -10.64
CA LEU A 285 -9.68 -9.17 -9.92
C LEU A 285 -8.37 -9.92 -10.18
N LEU A 286 -7.99 -10.03 -11.45
CA LEU A 286 -6.79 -10.74 -11.90
C LEU A 286 -5.52 -10.07 -11.38
N THR A 287 -5.46 -8.74 -11.41
CA THR A 287 -4.32 -7.97 -10.89
C THR A 287 -4.14 -8.23 -9.39
N ARG A 288 -5.23 -8.19 -8.62
CA ARG A 288 -5.18 -8.45 -7.17
C ARG A 288 -4.80 -9.88 -6.83
N ALA A 289 -5.29 -10.85 -7.61
CA ALA A 289 -4.92 -12.25 -7.47
C ALA A 289 -3.42 -12.46 -7.73
N PHE A 290 -2.90 -11.86 -8.80
CA PHE A 290 -1.47 -11.91 -9.13
C PHE A 290 -0.61 -11.29 -8.02
N CYS A 291 -0.96 -10.09 -7.55
CA CYS A 291 -0.24 -9.42 -6.47
C CYS A 291 -0.18 -10.28 -5.19
N SER A 292 -1.30 -10.91 -4.82
CA SER A 292 -1.37 -11.76 -3.62
C SER A 292 -0.53 -13.03 -3.78
N GLN A 293 -0.57 -13.66 -4.96
CA GLN A 293 0.23 -14.84 -5.26
C GLN A 293 1.73 -14.53 -5.25
N ARG A 294 2.15 -13.37 -5.79
CA ARG A 294 3.56 -12.95 -5.81
C ARG A 294 4.15 -12.78 -4.42
N LEU A 295 3.31 -12.53 -3.42
CA LEU A 295 3.70 -12.44 -2.01
C LEU A 295 3.46 -13.76 -1.24
N HIS A 296 3.20 -14.87 -1.95
CA HIS A 296 2.93 -16.20 -1.38
C HIS A 296 1.77 -16.24 -0.37
N GLN A 297 0.75 -15.40 -0.56
CA GLN A 297 -0.42 -15.37 0.32
C GLN A 297 -1.61 -16.11 -0.28
N CYS A 298 -2.43 -16.71 0.58
CA CYS A 298 -3.72 -17.26 0.19
C CYS A 298 -4.67 -16.13 -0.25
N PHE A 299 -5.00 -16.11 -1.55
CA PHE A 299 -5.99 -15.18 -2.09
C PHE A 299 -7.40 -15.60 -1.68
N MET A 300 -8.00 -14.92 -0.70
CA MET A 300 -9.43 -15.07 -0.42
C MET A 300 -10.26 -14.23 -1.40
N LEU A 301 -10.95 -14.90 -2.32
CA LEU A 301 -12.08 -14.38 -3.10
C LEU A 301 -13.27 -14.12 -2.17
N SER A 302 -13.18 -13.14 -1.27
CA SER A 302 -14.34 -12.76 -0.47
C SER A 302 -15.30 -11.88 -1.28
N LYS A 303 -16.57 -11.85 -0.84
CA LYS A 303 -17.70 -11.04 -1.33
C LYS A 303 -17.34 -9.58 -1.67
N PHE A 304 -16.24 -9.06 -1.11
CA PHE A 304 -15.69 -7.73 -1.30
C PHE A 304 -15.27 -7.41 -2.76
N TYR A 305 -14.64 -8.34 -3.49
CA TYR A 305 -14.12 -8.03 -4.83
C TYR A 305 -15.19 -7.91 -5.91
N ILE A 306 -16.34 -8.55 -5.69
CA ILE A 306 -17.45 -8.58 -6.66
C ILE A 306 -18.54 -7.56 -6.28
N THR A 307 -18.65 -7.13 -5.02
CA THR A 307 -19.76 -6.27 -4.55
C THR A 307 -19.39 -5.12 -3.61
N SER A 308 -18.12 -4.88 -3.27
CA SER A 308 -17.81 -3.77 -2.35
C SER A 308 -17.82 -2.42 -3.04
N ARG A 309 -18.25 -1.42 -2.27
CA ARG A 309 -18.20 0.02 -2.52
C ARG A 309 -16.74 0.57 -2.61
N LEU A 310 -15.79 -0.23 -3.11
CA LEU A 310 -14.40 0.12 -3.41
C LEU A 310 -14.12 0.19 -4.93
N SER A 311 -15.18 0.11 -5.74
CA SER A 311 -15.20 0.43 -7.17
C SER A 311 -16.65 0.79 -7.50
N PRO A 312 -17.07 2.07 -7.45
CA PRO A 312 -18.37 2.45 -8.01
C PRO A 312 -18.26 2.38 -9.54
N MET A 313 -18.26 1.18 -10.11
CA MET A 313 -18.53 1.02 -11.54
C MET A 313 -20.04 1.17 -11.73
N THR A 314 -20.45 2.37 -12.10
CA THR A 314 -21.83 2.64 -12.49
C THR A 314 -22.05 2.23 -13.93
N VAL A 315 -22.60 1.04 -14.14
CA VAL A 315 -23.61 0.80 -15.18
C VAL A 315 -24.65 -0.19 -14.63
N GLY A 316 -25.93 -0.01 -14.97
CA GLY A 316 -27.11 -0.62 -14.33
C GLY A 316 -27.10 -2.15 -14.12
N ARG A 317 -27.99 -2.58 -13.20
CA ARG A 317 -28.10 -3.91 -12.55
C ARG A 317 -28.16 -5.15 -13.46
N ASP A 318 -27.66 -6.24 -12.86
CA ASP A 318 -28.09 -7.66 -12.87
C ASP A 318 -27.24 -8.75 -13.59
N ASN A 319 -26.94 -9.77 -12.76
CA ASN A 319 -26.79 -11.22 -12.93
C ASN A 319 -25.52 -11.90 -13.52
N GLY A 320 -24.80 -12.62 -12.64
CA GLY A 320 -24.63 -14.09 -12.76
C GLY A 320 -23.37 -14.70 -13.42
N THR A 321 -22.34 -14.99 -12.60
CA THR A 321 -21.41 -16.15 -12.55
C THR A 321 -20.79 -16.80 -13.82
N LEU A 322 -19.43 -16.82 -13.92
CA LEU A 322 -18.56 -18.03 -13.86
C LEU A 322 -17.06 -17.66 -13.69
N ILE A 323 -16.52 -17.74 -12.48
CA ILE A 323 -15.20 -17.16 -12.10
C ILE A 323 -14.04 -18.17 -12.16
N ALA A 324 -14.31 -19.48 -12.08
CA ALA A 324 -13.26 -20.51 -11.97
C ALA A 324 -12.48 -20.76 -13.28
N THR A 325 -13.13 -20.61 -14.44
CA THR A 325 -12.51 -20.84 -15.75
C THR A 325 -11.55 -19.70 -16.14
N ILE A 326 -11.86 -18.46 -15.73
CA ILE A 326 -11.11 -17.26 -16.10
C ILE A 326 -9.72 -17.24 -15.44
N LEU A 327 -9.62 -17.68 -14.19
CA LEU A 327 -8.35 -17.70 -13.44
C LEU A 327 -7.35 -18.71 -14.04
N THR A 328 -7.83 -19.89 -14.47
CA THR A 328 -6.97 -20.94 -15.04
C THR A 328 -6.42 -20.55 -16.42
N TYR A 329 -7.21 -19.87 -17.24
CA TYR A 329 -6.76 -19.35 -18.54
C TYR A 329 -5.73 -18.22 -18.37
N LEU A 330 -5.89 -17.35 -17.38
CA LEU A 330 -4.91 -16.30 -17.11
C LEU A 330 -3.58 -16.87 -16.61
N PHE A 331 -3.59 -17.82 -15.68
CA PHE A 331 -2.33 -18.40 -15.19
C PHE A 331 -1.54 -19.09 -16.30
N ARG A 332 -2.22 -19.67 -17.30
CA ARG A 332 -1.56 -20.17 -18.50
C ARG A 332 -1.08 -19.04 -19.41
N PHE A 333 -1.83 -17.94 -19.53
CA PHE A 333 -1.50 -16.78 -20.36
C PHE A 333 -0.33 -15.92 -19.82
N ILE A 334 -0.30 -15.62 -18.53
CA ILE A 334 0.79 -14.86 -17.89
C ILE A 334 2.09 -15.66 -17.92
N ASN A 335 2.02 -16.97 -17.68
CA ASN A 335 3.20 -17.85 -17.73
C ASN A 335 3.65 -18.21 -19.16
N SER A 336 2.81 -18.00 -20.18
CA SER A 336 3.16 -18.29 -21.59
C SER A 336 3.75 -17.09 -22.34
N HIS A 337 3.64 -15.86 -21.82
CA HIS A 337 4.21 -14.67 -22.44
C HIS A 337 5.63 -14.35 -21.94
N GLN A 338 6.63 -14.59 -22.79
CA GLN A 338 8.05 -14.20 -22.58
C GLN A 338 8.24 -12.71 -22.22
N SER A 339 7.29 -11.85 -22.56
CA SER A 339 7.32 -10.40 -22.26
C SER A 339 7.36 -10.10 -20.75
N PHE A 340 6.83 -10.98 -19.90
CA PHE A 340 6.92 -10.83 -18.44
C PHE A 340 8.28 -11.26 -17.88
N HIS A 341 9.06 -12.06 -18.61
CA HIS A 341 10.46 -12.35 -18.32
C HIS A 341 11.41 -11.27 -18.85
N ALA A 342 11.00 -10.51 -19.88
CA ALA A 342 11.83 -9.46 -20.48
C ALA A 342 12.05 -8.24 -19.56
N CYS A 343 11.17 -7.98 -18.58
CA CYS A 343 11.39 -6.93 -17.57
C CYS A 343 12.38 -7.32 -16.45
N SER A 344 12.80 -8.59 -16.39
CA SER A 344 13.87 -9.05 -15.49
C SER A 344 15.27 -9.01 -16.12
N SER A 345 15.38 -8.50 -17.36
CA SER A 345 16.64 -8.43 -18.10
C SER A 345 16.85 -7.06 -18.74
N VAL A 346 16.95 -6.01 -17.91
CA VAL A 346 17.76 -4.79 -18.17
C VAL A 346 18.35 -4.28 -16.86
#